data_AF-A0A920UQS5-F1
#
_entry.id   AF-A0A920UQS5-F1
#
_cell.length_a   1.000
_cell.length_b   1.000
_cell.length_c   1.000
_cell.angle_alpha   90.00
_cell.angle_beta   90.00
_cell.angle_gamma   90.00
#
_symmetry.space_group_name_H-M   'P 1'
#
loop_
_entity.id
_entity.type
_entity.pdbx_description
1 polymer ?
#
loop_
_entity_poly.entity_id
_entity_poly.type
_entity_poly.pdbx_seq_one_letter_code
_entity_poly.pdbx_strand_id
1 'polypeptide(L)'
;MAEIIGGYDRGVLEQIQRLGSYSGTPLSGLAKRMLETGGASSIGTVHTLSGIDPKEISSRIRSATRTPRIKPHDYKTDENTPSDHVNNIFGGSGELERSLPDFEHRPEQIEMAEAVSEAINSEGHLVVEAGTGVGKSLAYLIPSALHVLHTGARVVISTNTINLQEQLIRKDIEITRSTLSNYGVAAENIFASQLKGRANYLCVKRWQNSMMATEPNDIESKLLLNYWSG
;
A
#
# COMPACT_ATOMS: atom_id res chain seq x y z
N MET A 1 -49.41 -11.51 22.25
CA MET A 1 -48.44 -12.61 22.44
C MET A 1 -47.18 -12.19 21.73
N ALA A 2 -46.07 -12.02 22.45
CA ALA A 2 -44.79 -11.63 21.86
C ALA A 2 -44.31 -12.71 20.88
N GLU A 3 -44.01 -12.33 19.65
CA GLU A 3 -43.43 -13.24 18.66
C GLU A 3 -41.93 -13.37 18.96
N ILE A 4 -41.48 -14.59 19.24
CA ILE A 4 -40.11 -14.87 19.66
C ILE A 4 -39.31 -15.42 18.49
N ILE A 5 -38.17 -14.80 18.20
CA ILE A 5 -37.21 -15.23 17.16
C ILE A 5 -35.88 -15.55 17.84
N GLY A 6 -35.47 -16.83 17.81
CA GLY A 6 -34.18 -17.25 18.37
C GLY A 6 -33.99 -16.95 19.86
N GLY A 7 -35.08 -16.92 20.65
CA GLY A 7 -35.07 -16.58 22.08
C GLY A 7 -35.19 -15.09 22.40
N TYR A 8 -35.31 -14.22 21.39
CA TYR A 8 -35.48 -12.78 21.56
C TYR A 8 -36.85 -12.31 21.09
N ASP A 9 -37.38 -11.26 21.72
CA ASP A 9 -38.61 -10.62 21.29
C ASP A 9 -38.41 -9.92 19.93
N ARG A 10 -39.29 -10.22 18.97
CA ARG A 10 -39.24 -9.66 17.62
C ARG A 10 -39.31 -8.13 17.61
N GLY A 11 -40.18 -7.54 18.44
CA GLY A 11 -40.34 -6.09 18.52
C GLY A 11 -39.07 -5.39 19.01
N VAL A 12 -38.34 -6.02 19.93
CA VAL A 12 -37.02 -5.53 20.36
C VAL A 12 -36.02 -5.56 19.20
N LEU A 13 -35.97 -6.65 18.42
CA LEU A 13 -35.08 -6.74 17.25
C LEU A 13 -35.41 -5.70 16.18
N GLU A 14 -36.69 -5.48 15.89
CA GLU A 14 -37.14 -4.45 14.94
C GLU A 14 -36.75 -3.05 15.41
N GLN A 15 -36.82 -2.78 16.72
CA GLN A 15 -36.42 -1.50 17.28
C GLN A 15 -34.89 -1.28 17.23
N ILE A 16 -34.10 -2.34 17.48
CA ILE A 16 -32.64 -2.30 17.33
C ILE A 16 -32.25 -2.06 15.87
N GLN A 17 -32.90 -2.73 14.92
CA GLN A 17 -32.70 -2.50 13.49
C GLN A 17 -33.00 -1.04 13.12
N ARG A 18 -34.14 -0.52 13.57
CA ARG A 18 -34.60 0.82 13.28
C ARG A 18 -33.62 1.87 13.82
N LEU A 19 -33.30 1.83 15.11
CA LEU A 19 -32.37 2.78 15.74
C LEU A 19 -30.95 2.64 15.18
N GLY A 20 -30.53 1.41 14.89
CA GLY A 20 -29.23 1.14 14.30
C GLY A 20 -29.10 1.69 12.88
N SER A 21 -30.18 1.70 12.09
CA SER A 21 -30.17 2.23 10.73
C SER A 21 -29.97 3.76 10.68
N TYR A 22 -30.43 4.47 11.71
CA TYR A 22 -30.19 5.92 11.85
C TYR A 22 -28.78 6.25 12.32
N SER A 23 -28.15 5.37 13.09
CA SER A 23 -26.84 5.58 13.69
C SER A 23 -25.68 4.92 12.91
N GLY A 24 -25.99 4.19 11.84
CA GLY A 24 -24.99 3.44 11.06
C GLY A 24 -24.32 2.29 11.82
N THR A 25 -24.91 1.84 12.93
CA THR A 25 -24.23 0.87 13.81
C THR A 25 -24.29 -0.55 13.24
N PRO A 26 -23.25 -1.39 13.48
CA PRO A 26 -23.21 -2.78 13.04
C PRO A 26 -24.37 -3.65 13.60
N LEU A 27 -24.97 -3.23 14.71
CA LEU A 27 -26.12 -3.89 15.34
C LEU A 27 -27.37 -3.88 14.44
N SER A 28 -27.51 -2.87 13.57
CA SER A 28 -28.62 -2.81 12.61
C SER A 28 -28.62 -4.00 11.65
N GLY A 29 -27.45 -4.33 11.11
CA GLY A 29 -27.27 -5.45 10.19
C GLY A 29 -27.44 -6.80 10.88
N LEU A 30 -27.05 -6.91 12.15
CA LEU A 30 -27.27 -8.11 12.96
C LEU A 30 -28.77 -8.34 13.20
N ALA A 31 -29.49 -7.33 13.69
CA ALA A 31 -30.91 -7.42 13.99
C ALA A 31 -31.75 -7.72 12.75
N LYS A 32 -31.45 -7.06 11.61
CA LYS A 32 -32.06 -7.35 10.31
C LYS A 32 -31.91 -8.82 9.92
N ARG A 33 -30.70 -9.39 10.05
CA ARG A 33 -30.43 -10.79 9.71
C ARG A 33 -31.15 -11.77 10.64
N MET A 34 -31.27 -11.45 11.94
CA MET A 34 -32.02 -12.29 12.88
C MET A 34 -33.52 -12.32 12.53
N LEU A 35 -34.08 -11.17 12.14
CA LEU A 35 -35.46 -11.05 11.66
C LEU A 35 -35.68 -11.83 10.34
N GLU A 36 -34.72 -11.80 9.42
CA GLU A 36 -34.79 -12.49 8.12
C GLU A 36 -34.59 -14.01 8.23
N THR A 37 -33.76 -14.49 9.16
CA THR A 37 -33.38 -15.91 9.27
C THR A 37 -34.30 -16.71 10.22
N GLY A 38 -35.28 -16.06 10.84
CA GLY A 38 -36.32 -16.74 11.64
C GLY A 38 -35.81 -17.56 12.83
N GLY A 39 -34.60 -17.29 13.32
CA GLY A 39 -34.00 -18.02 14.44
C GLY A 39 -33.55 -19.45 14.12
N ALA A 40 -33.48 -19.86 12.85
CA ALA A 40 -32.95 -21.16 12.47
C ALA A 40 -31.44 -21.23 12.75
N SER A 41 -31.10 -22.05 13.73
CA SER A 41 -29.76 -22.38 14.25
C SER A 41 -28.70 -22.65 13.17
N SER A 42 -27.89 -21.65 12.90
CA SER A 42 -26.43 -21.69 13.10
C SER A 42 -25.87 -20.34 12.69
N ILE A 43 -25.66 -19.45 13.68
CA ILE A 43 -24.62 -18.45 13.53
C ILE A 43 -23.33 -19.27 13.52
N GLY A 44 -22.96 -19.77 12.33
CA GLY A 44 -21.66 -20.37 12.12
C GLY A 44 -20.64 -19.40 12.69
N THR A 45 -19.76 -19.91 13.55
CA THR A 45 -18.76 -19.19 14.35
C THR A 45 -17.72 -18.43 13.50
N VAL A 46 -18.03 -18.11 12.24
CA VAL A 46 -17.09 -17.61 11.22
C VAL A 46 -17.32 -16.14 10.89
N HIS A 47 -18.46 -15.53 11.24
CA HIS A 47 -18.64 -14.09 11.05
C HIS A 47 -18.56 -13.36 12.39
N THR A 48 -17.35 -12.92 12.72
CA THR A 48 -17.05 -12.03 13.84
C THR A 48 -17.95 -10.79 13.79
N LEU A 49 -18.28 -10.20 14.94
CA LEU A 49 -19.09 -8.95 15.06
C LEU A 49 -18.60 -7.80 14.16
N SER A 50 -17.33 -7.86 13.76
CA SER A 50 -16.64 -6.92 12.89
C SER A 50 -16.81 -7.15 11.38
N GLY A 51 -17.46 -8.24 10.95
CA GLY A 51 -17.60 -8.58 9.52
C GLY A 51 -16.30 -9.08 8.86
N ILE A 52 -15.28 -9.42 9.64
CA ILE A 52 -13.96 -9.85 9.15
C ILE A 52 -13.80 -11.37 9.36
N ASP A 53 -13.63 -12.13 8.27
CA ASP A 53 -13.33 -13.57 8.33
C ASP A 53 -11.81 -13.82 8.42
N PRO A 54 -11.28 -14.28 9.57
CA PRO A 54 -9.86 -14.61 9.72
C PRO A 54 -9.39 -15.78 8.85
N LYS A 55 -10.27 -16.72 8.45
CA LYS A 55 -9.90 -17.80 7.52
C LYS A 55 -9.70 -17.25 6.11
N GLU A 56 -10.53 -16.29 5.70
CA GLU A 56 -10.40 -15.58 4.43
C GLU A 56 -9.17 -14.66 4.41
N ILE A 57 -8.93 -13.85 5.44
CA ILE A 57 -7.71 -13.03 5.51
C ILE A 57 -6.47 -13.91 5.52
N SER A 58 -6.49 -14.98 6.32
CA SER A 58 -5.34 -15.87 6.40
C SER A 58 -5.14 -16.69 5.13
N SER A 59 -6.19 -17.00 4.35
CA SER A 59 -6.04 -17.59 3.02
C SER A 59 -5.42 -16.59 2.04
N ARG A 60 -5.84 -15.32 2.04
CA ARG A 60 -5.26 -14.25 1.21
C ARG A 60 -3.79 -13.93 1.57
N ILE A 61 -3.45 -13.95 2.86
CA ILE A 61 -2.07 -13.76 3.32
C ILE A 61 -1.21 -14.99 2.97
N ARG A 62 -1.74 -16.21 3.12
CA ARG A 62 -1.02 -17.45 2.76
C ARG A 62 -0.91 -17.63 1.24
N SER A 63 -1.85 -17.11 0.47
CA SER A 63 -1.81 -17.12 -1.00
C SER A 63 -0.89 -16.05 -1.58
N ALA A 64 -0.21 -15.24 -0.77
CA ALA A 64 0.99 -14.55 -1.21
C ALA A 64 2.04 -15.63 -1.49
N THR A 65 1.98 -16.18 -2.70
CA THR A 65 2.86 -17.22 -3.23
C THR A 65 4.28 -16.87 -2.80
N ARG A 66 4.91 -17.78 -2.05
CA ARG A 66 6.29 -17.64 -1.60
C ARG A 66 7.13 -17.23 -2.81
N THR A 67 7.54 -15.97 -2.86
CA THR A 67 8.18 -15.43 -4.04
C THR A 67 9.44 -16.26 -4.27
N PRO A 68 9.60 -16.93 -5.42
CA PRO A 68 10.72 -17.82 -5.64
C PRO A 68 12.02 -17.07 -5.39
N ARG A 69 13.02 -17.76 -4.85
CA ARG A 69 14.35 -17.21 -4.60
C ARG A 69 14.91 -16.79 -5.97
N ILE A 70 14.86 -15.50 -6.26
CA ILE A 70 15.36 -14.96 -7.52
C ILE A 70 16.87 -15.19 -7.53
N LYS A 71 17.35 -16.01 -8.46
CA LYS A 71 18.76 -16.01 -8.81
C LYS A 71 19.11 -14.60 -9.31
N PRO A 72 20.26 -14.02 -8.94
CA PRO A 72 20.74 -12.79 -9.59
C PRO A 72 20.59 -12.98 -11.09
N HIS A 73 19.83 -12.09 -11.73
CA HIS A 73 19.46 -12.27 -13.12
C HIS A 73 20.72 -12.03 -13.97
N ASP A 74 20.92 -12.86 -14.99
CA ASP A 74 21.99 -12.71 -15.98
C ASP A 74 21.47 -11.73 -17.05
N TYR A 75 21.83 -10.45 -16.93
CA TYR A 75 21.28 -9.38 -17.79
C TYR A 75 22.07 -9.29 -19.10
N LYS A 76 21.37 -9.33 -20.23
CA LYS A 76 21.92 -8.89 -21.52
C LYS A 76 21.64 -7.40 -21.69
N THR A 77 22.68 -6.60 -21.78
CA THR A 77 22.61 -5.18 -22.17
C THR A 77 22.23 -5.08 -23.65
N ASP A 78 20.95 -4.82 -23.95
CA ASP A 78 20.52 -4.46 -25.31
C ASP A 78 20.79 -2.97 -25.61
N GLU A 79 20.83 -2.63 -26.90
CA GLU A 79 21.43 -1.42 -27.50
C GLU A 79 20.79 -0.06 -27.13
N ASN A 80 19.74 -0.01 -26.32
CA ASN A 80 19.15 1.25 -25.83
C ASN A 80 19.44 1.42 -24.34
N THR A 81 20.54 2.09 -24.03
CA THR A 81 21.02 2.28 -22.66
C THR A 81 20.03 3.16 -21.87
N PRO A 82 19.69 2.83 -20.60
CA PRO A 82 18.87 3.67 -19.74
C PRO A 82 19.35 5.13 -19.64
N SER A 83 20.65 5.37 -19.85
CA SER A 83 21.28 6.69 -19.83
C SER A 83 20.75 7.65 -20.92
N ASP A 84 20.39 7.15 -22.11
CA ASP A 84 19.81 8.00 -23.17
C ASP A 84 18.40 8.49 -22.80
N HIS A 85 17.65 7.65 -22.08
CA HIS A 85 16.33 8.01 -21.57
C HIS A 85 16.41 9.00 -20.41
N VAL A 86 17.41 8.90 -19.53
CA VAL A 86 17.62 9.83 -18.42
C VAL A 86 17.79 11.26 -18.94
N ASN A 87 18.62 11.48 -19.96
CA ASN A 87 18.82 12.82 -20.52
C ASN A 87 17.55 13.39 -21.18
N ASN A 88 16.75 12.56 -21.85
CA ASN A 88 15.48 13.00 -22.44
C ASN A 88 14.39 13.32 -21.39
N ILE A 89 14.48 12.72 -20.20
CA ILE A 89 13.51 12.94 -19.12
C ILE A 89 13.90 14.15 -18.26
N PHE A 90 15.18 14.29 -17.89
CA PHE A 90 15.66 15.33 -16.98
C PHE A 90 16.25 16.57 -17.65
N GLY A 91 16.70 16.47 -18.91
CA GLY A 91 17.34 17.58 -19.63
C GLY A 91 16.42 18.79 -19.82
N GLY A 92 16.99 19.93 -20.23
CA GLY A 92 16.21 21.14 -20.53
C GLY A 92 15.14 20.86 -21.60
N SER A 93 13.88 21.23 -21.32
CA SER A 93 12.67 20.89 -22.08
C SER A 93 12.28 19.39 -22.09
N GLY A 94 12.86 18.59 -21.20
CA GLY A 94 12.56 17.18 -20.99
C GLY A 94 11.18 16.92 -20.38
N GLU A 95 10.80 15.65 -20.28
CA GLU A 95 9.44 15.28 -19.89
C GLU A 95 9.07 15.74 -18.46
N LEU A 96 10.04 15.84 -17.54
CA LEU A 96 9.78 16.37 -16.21
C LEU A 96 9.34 17.83 -16.23
N GLU A 97 10.00 18.67 -17.02
CA GLU A 97 9.65 20.08 -17.16
C GLU A 97 8.28 20.27 -17.82
N ARG A 98 7.88 19.36 -18.71
CA ARG A 98 6.56 19.38 -19.36
C ARG A 98 5.43 18.87 -18.46
N SER A 99 5.71 17.87 -17.63
CA SER A 99 4.71 17.17 -16.84
C SER A 99 4.47 17.79 -15.45
N LEU A 100 5.41 18.59 -14.94
CA LEU A 100 5.34 19.19 -13.61
C LEU A 100 5.42 20.72 -13.69
N PRO A 101 4.31 21.44 -13.45
CA PRO A 101 4.24 22.90 -13.59
C PRO A 101 5.25 23.69 -12.74
N ASP A 102 5.63 23.15 -11.57
CA ASP A 102 6.56 23.75 -10.62
C ASP A 102 7.95 23.06 -10.65
N PHE A 103 8.28 22.33 -11.71
CA PHE A 103 9.59 21.70 -11.84
C PHE A 103 10.65 22.74 -12.19
N GLU A 104 11.68 22.78 -11.36
CA GLU A 104 12.87 23.59 -11.61
C GLU A 104 13.99 22.64 -12.05
N HIS A 105 14.49 22.87 -13.27
CA HIS A 105 15.63 22.14 -13.79
C HIS A 105 16.89 22.44 -12.96
N ARG A 106 17.52 21.39 -12.44
CA ARG A 106 18.76 21.48 -11.64
C ARG A 106 19.84 20.55 -12.22
N PRO A 107 20.99 21.08 -12.65
CA PRO A 107 22.07 20.27 -13.24
C PRO A 107 22.52 19.11 -12.34
N GLU A 108 22.54 19.33 -11.02
CA GLU A 108 22.95 18.32 -10.02
C GLU A 108 21.98 17.12 -9.99
N GLN A 109 20.72 17.33 -10.38
CA GLN A 109 19.73 16.26 -10.48
C GLN A 109 20.03 15.34 -11.67
N ILE A 110 20.42 15.91 -12.81
CA ILE A 110 20.82 15.16 -14.01
C ILE A 110 22.09 14.38 -13.73
N GLU A 111 23.11 15.05 -13.17
CA GLU A 111 24.38 14.43 -12.82
C GLU A 111 24.18 13.22 -11.89
N MET A 112 23.33 13.36 -10.88
CA MET A 112 22.96 12.25 -9.99
C MET A 112 22.23 11.14 -10.75
N ALA A 113 21.29 11.46 -11.63
CA ALA A 113 20.52 10.47 -12.38
C ALA A 113 21.38 9.67 -13.37
N GLU A 114 22.30 10.34 -14.07
CA GLU A 114 23.29 9.73 -14.95
C GLU A 114 24.23 8.82 -14.17
N ALA A 115 24.77 9.30 -13.05
CA ALA A 115 25.64 8.51 -12.19
C ALA A 115 24.93 7.25 -11.66
N VAL A 116 23.65 7.37 -11.26
CA VAL A 116 22.84 6.22 -10.82
C VAL A 116 22.62 5.23 -11.97
N SER A 117 22.28 5.72 -13.17
CA SER A 117 22.12 4.88 -14.36
C SER A 117 23.40 4.09 -14.66
N GLU A 118 24.55 4.77 -14.68
CA GLU A 118 25.85 4.15 -14.91
C GLU A 118 26.20 3.11 -13.86
N ALA A 119 25.96 3.41 -12.58
CA ALA A 119 26.22 2.48 -11.48
C ALA A 119 25.34 1.21 -11.57
N ILE A 120 24.08 1.37 -11.99
CA ILE A 120 23.17 0.23 -12.23
C ILE A 120 23.68 -0.61 -13.41
N ASN A 121 24.07 0.01 -14.52
CA ASN A 121 24.49 -0.69 -15.74
C ASN A 121 25.86 -1.38 -15.58
N SER A 122 26.78 -0.79 -14.82
CA SER A 122 28.11 -1.33 -14.54
C SER A 122 28.16 -2.30 -13.36
N GLU A 123 27.01 -2.59 -12.74
CA GLU A 123 26.91 -3.38 -11.50
C GLU A 123 27.80 -2.83 -10.35
N GLY A 124 28.01 -1.51 -10.35
CA GLY A 124 28.92 -0.81 -9.46
C GLY A 124 28.28 -0.31 -8.16
N HIS A 125 29.09 0.34 -7.33
CA HIS A 125 28.65 1.06 -6.14
C HIS A 125 28.84 2.55 -6.33
N LEU A 126 27.80 3.32 -6.03
CA LEU A 126 27.82 4.78 -6.10
C LEU A 126 27.52 5.38 -4.73
N VAL A 127 28.29 6.40 -4.36
CA VAL A 127 28.03 7.24 -3.20
C VAL A 127 27.81 8.65 -3.70
N VAL A 128 26.64 9.23 -3.39
CA VAL A 128 26.28 10.60 -3.77
C VAL A 128 25.95 11.39 -2.51
N GLU A 129 26.58 12.54 -2.35
CA GLU A 129 26.14 13.56 -1.41
C GLU A 129 25.29 14.59 -2.16
N ALA A 130 24.00 14.66 -1.84
CA ALA A 130 23.09 15.61 -2.47
C ALA A 130 22.35 16.44 -1.41
N GLY A 131 22.39 17.77 -1.57
CA GLY A 131 21.78 18.73 -0.66
C GLY A 131 20.26 18.57 -0.53
N THR A 132 19.63 19.08 0.52
CA THR A 132 18.16 19.03 0.63
C THR A 132 17.48 19.82 -0.49
N GLY A 133 16.39 19.31 -1.07
CA GLY A 133 15.60 20.06 -2.06
C GLY A 133 15.95 19.83 -3.54
N VAL A 134 17.09 19.22 -3.88
CA VAL A 134 17.51 18.95 -5.30
C VAL A 134 16.68 17.91 -6.05
N GLY A 135 15.64 17.33 -5.45
CA GLY A 135 14.82 16.30 -6.12
C GLY A 135 15.50 14.92 -6.22
N LYS A 136 16.33 14.58 -5.22
CA LYS A 136 17.05 13.29 -5.08
C LYS A 136 16.19 12.06 -5.38
N SER A 137 14.94 12.06 -4.90
CA SER A 137 14.04 10.93 -5.08
C SER A 137 13.88 10.57 -6.56
N LEU A 138 13.55 11.55 -7.41
CA LEU A 138 13.36 11.32 -8.84
C LEU A 138 14.65 10.88 -9.51
N ALA A 139 15.78 11.49 -9.14
CA ALA A 139 17.10 11.20 -9.71
C ALA A 139 17.49 9.72 -9.55
N TYR A 140 17.13 9.05 -8.45
CA TYR A 140 17.34 7.60 -8.36
C TYR A 140 16.12 6.77 -8.82
N LEU A 141 14.90 7.29 -8.72
CA LEU A 141 13.68 6.53 -9.06
C LEU A 141 13.53 6.29 -10.56
N ILE A 142 13.76 7.30 -11.39
CA ILE A 142 13.60 7.20 -12.85
C ILE A 142 14.56 6.17 -13.45
N PRO A 143 15.90 6.23 -13.25
CA PRO A 143 16.80 5.21 -13.77
C PRO A 143 16.51 3.83 -13.18
N SER A 144 16.12 3.74 -11.90
CA SER A 144 15.70 2.48 -11.29
C SER A 144 14.46 1.88 -11.96
N ALA A 145 13.45 2.70 -12.27
CA ALA A 145 12.22 2.27 -12.91
C ALA A 145 12.46 1.83 -14.35
N LEU A 146 13.28 2.58 -15.10
CA LEU A 146 13.71 2.19 -16.45
C LEU A 146 14.44 0.85 -16.43
N HIS A 147 15.35 0.65 -15.45
CA HIS A 147 16.03 -0.63 -15.28
C HIS A 147 15.05 -1.77 -14.98
N VAL A 148 14.09 -1.58 -14.09
CA VAL A 148 13.03 -2.58 -13.80
C VAL A 148 12.22 -2.92 -15.05
N LEU A 149 11.85 -1.93 -15.85
CA LEU A 149 11.05 -2.14 -17.06
C LEU A 149 11.85 -2.83 -18.18
N HIS A 150 13.12 -2.49 -18.33
CA HIS A 150 13.98 -3.09 -19.35
C HIS A 150 14.35 -4.54 -19.01
N THR A 151 14.59 -4.83 -17.73
CA THR A 151 15.18 -6.11 -17.31
C THR A 151 14.22 -7.05 -16.58
N GLY A 152 13.10 -6.54 -16.06
CA GLY A 152 12.25 -7.27 -15.12
C GLY A 152 12.86 -7.45 -13.72
N ALA A 153 13.99 -6.79 -13.43
CA ALA A 153 14.67 -6.84 -12.14
C ALA A 153 13.82 -6.25 -11.00
N ARG A 154 14.29 -6.45 -9.77
CA ARG A 154 13.71 -5.80 -8.57
C ARG A 154 14.69 -4.80 -8.00
N VAL A 155 14.19 -3.60 -7.75
CA VAL A 155 14.92 -2.56 -7.04
C VAL A 155 14.38 -2.45 -5.61
N VAL A 156 15.29 -2.33 -4.64
CA VAL A 156 14.97 -2.09 -3.24
C VAL A 156 15.46 -0.70 -2.86
N ILE A 157 14.55 0.16 -2.41
CA ILE A 157 14.88 1.50 -1.92
C ILE A 157 14.76 1.48 -0.39
N SER A 158 15.86 1.80 0.29
CA SER A 158 15.90 1.91 1.75
C SER A 158 15.94 3.38 2.16
N THR A 159 15.18 3.74 3.18
CA THR A 159 15.15 5.10 3.75
C THR A 159 14.92 5.05 5.26
N ASN A 160 15.25 6.15 5.94
CA ASN A 160 15.40 6.18 7.40
C ASN A 160 14.07 6.01 8.16
N THR A 161 12.96 6.58 7.66
CA THR A 161 11.70 6.64 8.43
C THR A 161 10.50 6.15 7.60
N ILE A 162 9.45 5.71 8.30
CA ILE A 162 8.18 5.30 7.66
C ILE A 162 7.55 6.47 6.89
N ASN A 163 7.60 7.69 7.44
CA ASN A 163 7.06 8.87 6.75
C ASN A 163 7.78 9.12 5.41
N LEU A 164 9.11 8.94 5.35
CA LEU A 164 9.85 9.05 4.09
C LEU A 164 9.44 7.95 3.11
N GLN A 165 9.22 6.72 3.58
CA GLN A 165 8.70 5.64 2.72
C GLN A 165 7.29 5.96 2.20
N GLU A 166 6.43 6.58 3.02
CA GLU A 166 5.08 6.97 2.61
C GLU A 166 5.09 8.09 1.58
N GLN A 167 5.99 9.06 1.73
CA GLN A 167 6.22 10.09 0.73
C GLN A 167 6.67 9.48 -0.60
N LEU A 168 7.60 8.50 -0.57
CA LEU A 168 8.05 7.82 -1.77
C LEU A 168 6.88 7.13 -2.49
N ILE A 169 6.08 6.36 -1.76
CA ILE A 169 4.98 5.58 -2.34
C ILE A 169 3.85 6.47 -2.85
N ARG A 170 3.43 7.48 -2.08
CA ARG A 170 2.24 8.28 -2.39
C ARG A 170 2.51 9.44 -3.35
N LYS A 171 3.76 9.88 -3.46
CA LYS A 171 4.13 11.06 -4.23
C LYS A 171 5.21 10.74 -5.25
N ASP A 172 6.42 10.43 -4.80
CA ASP A 172 7.58 10.42 -5.70
C ASP A 172 7.49 9.30 -6.75
N ILE A 173 6.98 8.13 -6.39
CA ILE A 173 6.72 7.01 -7.32
C ILE A 173 5.57 7.34 -8.27
N GLU A 174 4.52 8.02 -7.81
CA GLU A 174 3.40 8.39 -8.68
C GLU A 174 3.82 9.44 -9.71
N ILE A 175 4.64 10.41 -9.29
CA ILE A 175 5.29 11.37 -10.20
C ILE A 175 6.15 10.62 -11.22
N THR A 176 6.99 9.69 -10.75
CA THR A 176 7.84 8.87 -11.63
C THR A 176 7.02 8.12 -12.68
N ARG A 177 5.91 7.49 -12.27
CA ARG A 177 5.02 6.78 -13.20
C ARG A 177 4.35 7.71 -14.20
N SER A 178 3.84 8.85 -13.75
CA SER A 178 3.21 9.85 -14.61
C SER A 178 4.19 10.38 -15.65
N THR A 179 5.41 10.75 -15.23
CA THR A 179 6.46 11.23 -16.13
C THR A 179 6.85 10.16 -17.15
N LEU A 180 7.04 8.91 -16.74
CA LEU A 180 7.39 7.82 -17.65
C LEU A 180 6.24 7.51 -18.62
N SER A 181 5.00 7.54 -18.16
CA SER A 181 3.83 7.33 -19.00
C SER A 181 3.73 8.41 -20.09
N ASN A 182 3.95 9.68 -19.74
CA ASN A 182 3.93 10.77 -20.72
C ASN A 182 5.09 10.68 -21.71
N TYR A 183 6.24 10.18 -21.26
CA TYR A 183 7.40 9.90 -22.11
C TYR A 183 7.18 8.70 -23.08
N GLY A 184 6.06 7.98 -22.96
CA GLY A 184 5.73 6.83 -23.81
C GLY A 184 6.29 5.49 -23.32
N VAL A 185 6.70 5.43 -22.05
CA VAL A 185 7.14 4.21 -21.38
C VAL A 185 5.96 3.57 -20.64
N ALA A 186 5.85 2.24 -20.71
CA ALA A 186 4.76 1.45 -20.10
C ALA A 186 4.83 1.41 -18.56
N ALA A 187 4.58 2.56 -17.91
CA ALA A 187 4.66 2.78 -16.47
C ALA A 187 3.60 2.00 -15.66
N GLU A 188 2.58 1.44 -16.32
CA GLU A 188 1.60 0.52 -15.74
C GLU A 188 2.24 -0.76 -15.19
N ASN A 189 3.41 -1.14 -15.72
CA ASN A 189 4.16 -2.32 -15.28
C ASN A 189 5.09 -2.05 -14.08
N ILE A 190 5.09 -0.83 -13.55
CA ILE A 190 5.84 -0.47 -12.34
C ILE A 190 4.99 -0.78 -11.11
N PHE A 191 5.38 -1.80 -10.37
CA PHE A 191 4.75 -2.18 -9.10
C PHE A 191 5.64 -1.80 -7.91
N ALA A 192 5.11 -0.94 -7.05
CA ALA A 192 5.77 -0.56 -5.80
C ALA A 192 5.02 -1.09 -4.59
N SER A 193 5.75 -1.47 -3.54
CA SER A 193 5.18 -1.94 -2.28
C SER A 193 6.05 -1.49 -1.12
N GLN A 194 5.40 -1.19 0.00
CA GLN A 194 6.06 -0.71 1.21
C GLN A 194 6.32 -1.86 2.18
N LEU A 195 7.56 -1.95 2.67
CA LEU A 195 7.95 -2.91 3.69
C LEU A 195 8.22 -2.19 5.01
N LYS A 196 7.35 -2.42 6.01
CA LYS A 196 7.52 -1.87 7.37
C LYS A 196 7.96 -2.98 8.35
N GLY A 197 8.42 -2.57 9.53
CA GLY A 197 8.63 -3.53 10.63
C GLY A 197 7.31 -4.15 11.09
N ARG A 198 7.33 -5.40 11.57
CA ARG A 198 6.13 -6.18 11.98
C ARG A 198 5.18 -5.46 12.94
N ALA A 199 5.70 -4.56 13.77
CA ALA A 199 4.93 -3.79 14.74
C ALA A 199 3.98 -2.77 14.08
N ASN A 200 4.21 -2.44 12.81
CA ASN A 200 3.40 -1.50 12.03
C ASN A 200 2.25 -2.19 11.27
N TYR A 201 2.03 -3.48 11.50
CA TYR A 201 0.93 -4.23 10.91
C TYR A 201 -0.02 -4.72 11.99
N LEU A 202 -1.32 -4.65 11.70
CA LEU A 202 -2.37 -5.18 12.58
C LEU A 202 -2.23 -6.70 12.71
N CYS A 203 -2.03 -7.18 13.93
CA CYS A 203 -2.10 -8.61 14.20
C CYS A 203 -3.56 -9.01 14.41
N VAL A 204 -4.18 -9.62 13.40
CA VAL A 204 -5.59 -10.05 13.41
C VAL A 204 -5.93 -10.88 14.66
N LYS A 205 -5.05 -11.80 15.05
CA LYS A 205 -5.23 -12.64 16.25
C LYS A 205 -5.28 -11.80 17.54
N ARG A 206 -4.37 -10.83 17.70
CA ARG A 206 -4.36 -9.94 18.87
C ARG A 206 -5.59 -9.04 18.89
N TRP A 207 -6.00 -8.52 17.74
CA TRP A 207 -7.20 -7.72 17.61
C TRP A 207 -8.47 -8.49 17.99
N GLN A 208 -8.60 -9.74 17.53
CA GLN A 208 -9.74 -10.60 17.91
C GLN A 208 -9.78 -10.90 19.41
N ASN A 209 -8.64 -11.20 20.02
CA ASN A 209 -8.56 -11.40 21.46
C ASN A 209 -8.98 -10.14 22.22
N SER A 210 -8.59 -8.96 21.74
CA SER A 210 -8.99 -7.68 22.34
C SER A 210 -10.49 -7.43 22.21
N MET A 211 -11.11 -7.73 21.06
CA MET A 211 -12.57 -7.62 20.88
C MET A 211 -13.37 -8.56 21.79
N MET A 212 -12.76 -9.67 22.24
CA MET A 212 -13.37 -10.63 23.16
C MET A 212 -13.08 -10.33 24.63
N ALA A 213 -12.13 -9.44 24.93
CA ALA A 213 -11.79 -9.06 26.28
C ALA A 213 -12.79 -8.01 26.80
N THR A 214 -13.36 -8.23 27.99
CA THR A 214 -14.33 -7.33 28.63
C THR A 214 -13.69 -6.02 29.10
N GLU A 215 -12.35 -5.96 29.19
CA GLU A 215 -11.57 -4.75 29.54
C GLU A 215 -10.37 -4.60 28.59
N PRO A 216 -10.36 -3.58 27.70
CA PRO A 216 -9.22 -3.31 26.82
C PRO A 216 -8.03 -2.74 27.60
N ASN A 217 -6.81 -3.18 27.30
CA ASN A 217 -5.60 -2.51 27.82
C ASN A 217 -5.28 -1.22 27.04
N ASP A 218 -4.37 -0.38 27.55
CA ASP A 218 -4.02 0.93 26.96
C ASP A 218 -3.62 0.88 25.47
N ILE A 219 -2.95 -0.19 25.03
CA ILE A 219 -2.55 -0.36 23.63
C ILE A 219 -3.78 -0.67 22.76
N GLU A 220 -4.71 -1.45 23.31
CA GLU A 220 -5.96 -1.84 22.67
C GLU A 220 -6.96 -0.68 22.59
N SER A 221 -7.05 0.15 23.62
CA SER A 221 -7.83 1.39 23.62
C SER A 221 -7.37 2.37 22.54
N LYS A 222 -6.05 2.50 22.33
CA LYS A 222 -5.48 3.34 21.24
C LYS A 222 -5.79 2.81 19.85
N LEU A 223 -5.80 1.49 19.67
CA LEU A 223 -6.17 0.85 18.40
C LEU A 223 -7.66 1.05 18.08
N LEU A 224 -8.53 1.05 19.10
CA LEU A 224 -9.96 1.31 18.96
C LEU A 224 -10.28 2.77 18.63
N LEU A 225 -9.62 3.72 19.31
CA LEU A 225 -9.84 5.17 19.11
C LEU A 225 -9.46 5.66 17.70
N ASN A 226 -8.35 5.16 17.15
CA ASN A 226 -7.87 5.58 15.83
C ASN A 226 -8.75 5.08 14.66
N TYR A 227 -9.63 4.10 14.89
CA TYR A 227 -10.59 3.64 13.88
C TYR A 227 -11.97 4.31 13.97
N TRP A 228 -12.30 4.95 15.10
CA TRP A 228 -13.59 5.62 15.33
C TRP A 228 -13.55 7.14 15.06
N SER A 229 -12.39 7.70 14.72
CA SER A 229 -12.19 9.13 14.48
C SER A 229 -12.19 9.51 12.98
N GLY A 230 -12.81 8.70 12.12
CA GLY A 230 -12.93 8.92 10.67
C GLY A 230 -14.38 8.92 10.20
#